data_AF-A0A7X8T0E0-F1
#
_entry.id   AF-A0A7X8T0E0-F1
#
_cell.length_a   1.000
_cell.length_b   1.000
_cell.length_c   1.000
_cell.angle_alpha   90.00
_cell.angle_beta   90.00
_cell.angle_gamma   90.00
#
_symmetry.space_group_name_H-M   'P 1'
#
loop_
_entity.id
_entity.type
_entity.pdbx_description
1 polymer ?
#
loop_
_entity_poly.entity_id
_entity_poly.type
_entity_poly.pdbx_seq_one_letter_code
_entity_poly.pdbx_strand_id
1 'polypeptide(L)' 'MAVAKLELWKSERKPKIKPLIIAEKARVIEIECLHCSRHYLRWSSMASAYWRCDDCTANL' A
#
# COMPACT_ATOMS: atom_id res chain seq x y z
N MET A 1 -36.75 -3.58 -2.75
CA MET A 1 -35.47 -3.57 -3.50
C MET A 1 -34.44 -2.76 -2.72
N ALA A 2 -33.83 -3.33 -1.67
CA ALA A 2 -32.99 -2.61 -0.71
C ALA A 2 -31.63 -3.30 -0.47
N VAL A 3 -31.14 -4.04 -1.47
CA VAL A 3 -29.86 -4.78 -1.42
C VAL A 3 -28.80 -4.14 -2.33
N ALA A 4 -29.08 -2.98 -2.93
CA ALA A 4 -28.12 -2.32 -3.84
C ALA A 4 -27.18 -1.32 -3.14
N LYS A 5 -27.53 -0.83 -1.93
CA LYS A 5 -26.77 0.25 -1.28
C LYS A 5 -25.58 -0.25 -0.45
N LEU A 6 -25.63 -1.49 0.07
CA LEU A 6 -24.52 -2.10 0.81
C LEU A 6 -23.41 -2.63 -0.10
N GLU A 7 -23.76 -3.11 -1.29
CA GLU A 7 -22.81 -3.60 -2.29
C GLU A 7 -21.94 -2.45 -2.84
N LEU A 8 -22.48 -1.23 -2.98
CA LEU A 8 -21.71 -0.05 -3.43
C LEU A 8 -20.63 0.39 -2.42
N TRP A 9 -20.91 0.26 -1.10
CA TRP A 9 -19.94 0.60 -0.05
C TRP A 9 -18.75 -0.37 0.03
N LYS A 10 -18.90 -1.60 -0.49
CA LYS A 10 -17.78 -2.53 -0.66
C LYS A 10 -16.86 -2.12 -1.81
N SER A 11 -17.41 -1.55 -2.88
CA SER A 11 -16.65 -1.12 -4.08
C SER A 11 -15.84 0.16 -3.87
N GLU A 12 -16.22 1.03 -2.93
CA GLU A 12 -15.43 2.22 -2.57
C GLU A 12 -14.25 1.92 -1.63
N ARG A 13 -14.16 0.70 -1.09
CA ARG A 13 -12.87 0.20 -0.60
C ARG A 13 -12.06 -0.20 -1.82
N LYS A 14 -11.57 0.81 -2.56
CA LYS A 14 -10.34 0.65 -3.35
C LYS A 14 -9.42 -0.21 -2.49
N PRO A 15 -8.92 -1.36 -2.97
CA PRO A 15 -7.97 -2.12 -2.19
C PRO A 15 -6.88 -1.11 -1.84
N LYS A 16 -6.76 -0.73 -0.56
CA LYS A 16 -5.58 -0.02 -0.08
C LYS A 16 -4.47 -0.91 -0.55
N ILE A 17 -3.79 -0.48 -1.61
CA ILE A 17 -2.78 -1.27 -2.29
C ILE A 17 -1.79 -1.62 -1.20
N LYS A 18 -1.83 -2.86 -0.73
CA LYS A 18 -1.02 -3.26 0.40
C LYS A 18 0.40 -3.31 -0.14
N PRO A 19 1.35 -2.60 0.48
CA PRO A 19 2.75 -2.74 0.11
C PRO A 19 3.14 -4.20 0.23
N LEU A 20 3.86 -4.72 -0.77
CA LEU A 20 4.41 -6.06 -0.69
C LEU A 20 5.60 -6.02 0.26
N ILE A 21 5.43 -6.57 1.46
CA ILE A 21 6.47 -6.62 2.48
C ILE A 21 7.38 -7.81 2.17
N ILE A 22 8.63 -7.54 1.82
CA ILE A 22 9.62 -8.57 1.48
C ILE A 22 10.32 -9.10 2.73
N ALA A 23 10.61 -8.21 3.68
CA ALA A 23 11.27 -8.57 4.93
C ALA A 23 10.84 -7.61 6.05
N GLU A 24 10.83 -8.11 7.29
CA GLU A 24 10.59 -7.30 8.49
C GLU A 24 11.74 -7.49 9.47
N LYS A 25 12.38 -6.39 9.87
CA LYS A 25 13.44 -6.38 10.88
C LYS A 25 13.11 -5.38 11.98
N ALA A 26 12.61 -5.92 13.09
CA ALA A 26 12.19 -5.20 14.29
C ALA A 26 11.09 -4.16 14.05
N ARG A 27 11.45 -2.98 13.54
CA ARG A 27 10.54 -1.87 13.26
C ARG A 27 10.69 -1.31 11.86
N VAL A 28 11.61 -1.85 11.07
CA VAL A 28 11.83 -1.48 9.67
C VAL A 28 11.38 -2.65 8.82
N ILE A 29 10.59 -2.36 7.80
CA ILE A 29 10.19 -3.32 6.79
C ILE A 29 10.82 -2.97 5.45
N GLU A 30 11.19 -3.98 4.69
CA GLU A 30 11.53 -3.88 3.28
C GLU A 30 10.25 -4.06 2.46
N ILE A 31 10.02 -3.11 1.55
CA ILE A 31 8.84 -3.04 0.71
C ILE A 31 9.26 -3.05 -0.74
N GLU A 32 8.57 -3.81 -1.58
CA GLU A 32 8.68 -3.70 -3.03
C GLU A 32 7.73 -2.63 -3.55
N CYS A 33 8.26 -1.66 -4.29
CA CYS A 33 7.43 -0.69 -4.99
C CYS A 33 6.69 -1.35 -6.16
N LEU A 34 5.37 -1.33 -6.13
CA LEU A 34 4.53 -1.88 -7.21
C LEU A 34 4.67 -1.17 -8.56
N HIS A 35 5.28 0.02 -8.61
CA HIS A 35 5.40 0.78 -9.85
C HIS A 35 6.73 0.55 -10.57
N CYS A 36 7.82 0.35 -9.84
CA CYS A 36 9.17 0.24 -10.39
C CYS A 36 9.93 -1.00 -9.91
N SER A 37 9.30 -1.87 -9.12
CA SER A 37 9.90 -3.05 -8.47
C SER A 37 11.18 -2.75 -7.67
N ARG A 38 11.41 -1.49 -7.28
CA ARG A 38 12.52 -1.13 -6.40
C ARG A 38 12.17 -1.49 -4.96
N HIS A 39 13.16 -2.02 -4.27
CA HIS A 39 13.07 -2.30 -2.85
C HIS A 39 13.44 -1.05 -2.07
N TYR A 40 12.67 -0.74 -1.02
CA TYR A 40 12.98 0.35 -0.10
C TYR A 40 12.61 -0.03 1.32
N LEU A 41 13.27 0.62 2.28
CA LEU A 41 13.05 0.39 3.70
C LEU A 41 12.12 1.47 4.26
N ARG A 42 11.12 1.08 5.04
CA ARG A 42 10.23 2.00 5.75
C ARG A 42 10.01 1.52 7.17
N TRP A 43 9.74 2.45 8.09
CA TRP A 43 9.25 2.06 9.41
C TRP A 43 7.89 1.37 9.30
N SER A 44 7.69 0.28 10.02
CA SER A 44 6.45 -0.51 10.02
C SER A 44 5.23 0.33 10.42
N SER A 45 5.42 1.34 11.28
CA SER A 45 4.41 2.33 11.64
C SER A 45 3.94 3.19 10.44
N MET A 46 4.81 3.43 9.47
CA MET A 46 4.52 4.23 8.27
C MET A 46 4.21 3.36 7.05
N ALA A 47 4.49 2.06 7.09
CA ALA A 47 4.32 1.12 6.00
C ALA A 47 2.94 1.19 5.32
N SER A 48 1.86 1.25 6.11
CA SER A 48 0.49 1.26 5.60
C SER A 48 0.12 2.51 4.79
N ALA A 49 0.95 3.56 4.81
CA ALA A 49 0.77 4.79 4.05
C ALA A 49 1.55 4.81 2.72
N TYR A 50 2.56 3.96 2.54
CA TYR A 50 3.49 4.05 1.40
C TYR A 50 3.60 2.72 0.66
N TRP A 51 2.82 2.60 -0.41
CA TRP A 51 2.86 1.51 -1.40
C TRP A 51 3.73 1.82 -2.63
N ARG A 52 4.24 3.06 -2.71
CA ARG A 52 5.17 3.54 -3.72
C ARG A 52 6.45 4.03 -3.05
N CYS A 53 7.58 3.87 -3.75
CA CYS A 53 8.82 4.50 -3.32
C CYS A 53 8.74 6.04 -3.49
N ASP A 54 9.63 6.75 -2.81
CA ASP A 54 9.66 8.22 -2.85
C ASP A 54 9.92 8.74 -4.28
N ASP A 55 10.74 8.05 -5.08
CA ASP A 55 10.96 8.36 -6.51
C ASP A 55 9.65 8.37 -7.32
N CYS A 56 8.80 7.35 -7.14
CA CYS A 56 7.53 7.24 -7.85
C CYS A 56 6.43 8.14 -7.27
N THR A 57 6.64 8.65 -6.04
CA THR A 57 5.71 9.59 -5.41
C THR A 57 6.04 11.03 -5.82
N ALA A 58 7.32 11.35 -6.02
CA ALA A 58 7.78 12.66 -6.46
C ALA A 58 7.43 12.98 -7.92
N ASN A 59 7.20 11.96 -8.75
CA ASN A 59 6.80 12.09 -10.15
C ASN A 59 5.27 12.08 -10.37
N LEU A 60 4.46 12.38 -9.34
CA LEU A 60 3.00 12.42 -9.43
C LEU A 60 2.44 13.85 -9.48
#